data_AF-A0A8I0GCJ1-F1
#
_entry.id   AF-A0A8I0GCJ1-F1
#
_cell.length_a   1.000
_cell.length_b   1.000
_cell.length_c   1.000
_cell.angle_alpha   90.00
_cell.angle_beta   90.00
_cell.angle_gamma   90.00
#
_symmetry.space_group_name_H-M   'P 1'
#
loop_
_entity.id
_entity.type
_entity.pdbx_description
1 polymer ?
#
loop_
_entity_poly.entity_id
_entity_poly.type
_entity_poly.pdbx_seq_one_letter_code
_entity_poly.pdbx_strand_id
1 'polypeptide(L)' 'MKFDPQTVAQAEAFVNAIRAGKRAHMPALRFGQWQEFMTTVYAGLGLA' A
#
# COMPACT_ATOMS: atom_id res chain seq x y z
N MET A 1 0.98 13.91 -6.91
CA MET A 1 1.82 13.67 -5.72
C MET A 1 3.02 12.84 -6.14
N LYS A 2 4.23 13.18 -5.67
CA LYS A 2 5.40 12.30 -5.83
C LYS A 2 5.49 11.47 -4.56
N PHE A 3 4.98 10.26 -4.64
CA PHE A 3 5.03 9.30 -3.55
C PHE A 3 6.42 8.68 -3.47
N ASP A 4 6.85 8.36 -2.26
CA ASP A 4 8.11 7.67 -2.03
C ASP A 4 8.06 6.28 -2.68
N PRO A 5 9.04 5.93 -3.53
CA PRO A 5 9.02 4.66 -4.25
C PRO A 5 9.04 3.45 -3.32
N GLN A 6 9.55 3.56 -2.08
CA GLN A 6 9.50 2.47 -1.11
C GLN A 6 8.08 2.26 -0.57
N THR A 7 7.35 3.34 -0.31
CA THR A 7 5.97 3.27 0.16
C THR A 7 5.05 2.69 -0.91
N VAL A 8 5.26 3.06 -2.18
CA VAL A 8 4.50 2.47 -3.30
C VAL A 8 4.79 0.98 -3.45
N ALA A 9 6.06 0.57 -3.43
CA ALA A 9 6.42 -0.85 -3.55
C ALA A 9 5.82 -1.71 -2.42
N GLN A 10 5.80 -1.18 -1.19
CA GLN A 10 5.16 -1.84 -0.05
C GLN A 10 3.63 -1.93 -0.21
N ALA A 11 2.99 -0.87 -0.69
CA ALA A 11 1.56 -0.86 -0.97
C ALA A 11 1.18 -1.86 -2.07
N GLU A 12 1.95 -1.92 -3.16
CA GLU A 12 1.74 -2.90 -4.22
C GLU A 12 1.91 -4.34 -3.72
N ALA A 13 2.93 -4.61 -2.91
CA ALA A 13 3.12 -5.92 -2.29
C ALA A 13 1.93 -6.30 -1.38
N PHE A 14 1.39 -5.34 -0.64
CA PHE A 14 0.20 -5.51 0.19
C PHE A 14 -1.04 -5.83 -0.65
N VAL A 15 -1.29 -5.06 -1.71
CA VAL A 15 -2.41 -5.29 -2.64
C VAL A 15 -2.29 -6.64 -3.32
N ASN A 16 -1.09 -7.02 -3.77
CA ASN A 16 -0.86 -8.29 -4.43
C ASN A 16 -1.08 -9.47 -3.46
N ALA A 17 -0.68 -9.33 -2.19
CA ALA A 17 -0.97 -10.34 -1.16
C ALA A 17 -2.48 -10.50 -0.91
N ILE A 18 -3.23 -9.38 -0.81
CA ILE A 18 -4.70 -9.41 -0.71
C ILE A 18 -5.31 -10.11 -1.93
N ARG A 19 -4.89 -9.72 -3.14
CA ARG A 19 -5.39 -10.29 -4.40
C ARG A 19 -5.08 -11.78 -4.53
N ALA A 20 -3.93 -12.22 -4.02
CA ALA A 20 -3.55 -13.62 -3.95
C ALA A 20 -4.27 -14.42 -2.84
N GLY A 21 -5.18 -13.79 -2.08
CA GLY A 21 -5.89 -14.42 -0.96
C GLY A 21 -4.97 -14.76 0.22
N LYS A 22 -3.77 -14.17 0.27
CA LYS A 22 -2.79 -14.37 1.34
C LYS A 22 -2.95 -13.29 2.40
N ARG A 23 -2.47 -13.58 3.61
CA ARG A 23 -2.35 -12.56 4.66
C ARG A 23 -1.37 -11.48 4.21
N ALA A 24 -1.89 -10.29 3.95
CA ALA A 24 -1.08 -9.12 3.66
C ALA A 24 -0.53 -8.55 4.98
N HIS A 25 0.78 -8.32 5.04
CA HIS A 25 1.42 -7.75 6.23
C HIS A 25 1.51 -6.24 6.08
N MET A 26 0.96 -5.52 7.04
CA MET A 26 1.08 -4.08 7.10
C MET A 26 2.48 -3.71 7.62
N PRO A 27 3.28 -2.95 6.85
CA PRO A 27 4.59 -2.49 7.31
C PRO A 27 4.45 -1.43 8.41
N ALA A 28 5.45 -1.33 9.27
CA ALA A 28 5.54 -0.27 10.28
C ALA A 28 5.85 1.07 9.60
N LEU A 29 4.81 1.88 9.37
CA LEU A 29 4.89 3.16 8.67
C LEU A 29 4.75 4.34 9.64
N ARG A 30 5.45 5.43 9.35
CA ARG A 30 5.21 6.72 10.02
C ARG A 30 3.90 7.32 9.52
N PHE A 31 3.27 8.20 10.31
CA PHE A 31 1.97 8.79 9.97
C PHE A 31 1.92 9.44 8.57
N GLY A 32 2.97 10.14 8.15
CA GLY A 32 3.06 10.72 6.80
C GLY A 32 3.14 9.66 5.68
N GLN A 33 3.82 8.55 5.91
CA GLN A 33 3.93 7.44 4.96
C GLN A 33 2.66 6.57 4.96
N TRP A 34 1.94 6.51 6.08
CA TRP A 34 0.71 5.76 6.22
C TRP A 34 -0.38 6.28 5.29
N GLN A 35 -0.56 7.61 5.22
CA GLN A 35 -1.52 8.22 4.32
C GLN A 35 -1.21 7.85 2.86
N GLU A 36 0.06 7.95 2.48
CA GLU A 36 0.55 7.66 1.14
C GLU A 36 0.39 6.18 0.74
N PHE A 37 0.70 5.29 1.69
CA PHE A 37 0.50 3.85 1.58
C PHE A 37 -0.98 3.54 1.35
N MET A 38 -1.87 4.05 2.20
CA MET A 38 -3.31 3.78 2.09
C MET A 38 -3.86 4.30 0.77
N THR A 39 -3.52 5.51 0.33
CA THR A 39 -3.93 6.02 -0.99
C THR A 39 -3.51 5.08 -2.13
N THR A 40 -2.29 4.55 -2.07
CA THR A 40 -1.79 3.61 -3.09
C THR A 40 -2.51 2.25 -3.02
N VAL A 41 -2.78 1.75 -1.81
CA VAL A 41 -3.55 0.51 -1.60
C VAL A 41 -4.98 0.65 -2.12
N TYR A 42 -5.67 1.75 -1.81
CA TYR A 42 -7.02 2.02 -2.30
C TYR A 42 -7.06 2.09 -3.82
N ALA A 43 -6.11 2.79 -4.44
CA ALA A 43 -5.99 2.86 -5.90
C ALA A 43 -5.71 1.46 -6.51
N GLY A 44 -4.79 0.69 -5.94
CA GLY A 44 -4.45 -0.66 -6.42
C GLY A 44 -5.55 -1.70 -6.24
N LEU A 45 -6.44 -1.50 -5.26
CA LEU A 45 -7.64 -2.31 -5.04
C LEU A 45 -8.85 -1.84 -5.85
N GLY A 46 -8.77 -0.68 -6.53
CA GLY A 46 -9.90 -0.10 -7.27
C GLY A 46 -11.01 0.42 -6.36
N LEU A 47 -10.65 0.81 -5.13
CA LEU A 47 -11.54 1.34 -4.09
C LEU A 47 -11.43 2.88 -3.95
N ALA A 48 -10.66 3.52 -4.84
CA ALA A 48 -10.38 4.96 -4.86
C ALA A 48 -11.32 5.73 -5.79
#